data_AF-A0A966Z8R8-F1
#
_entry.id   AF-A0A966Z8R8-F1
#
_cell.length_a   1.000
_cell.length_b   1.000
_cell.length_c   1.000
_cell.angle_alpha   90.00
_cell.angle_beta   90.00
_cell.angle_gamma   90.00
#
_symmetry.space_group_name_H-M   'P 1'
#
loop_
_entity.id
_entity.type
_entity.pdbx_description
1 polymer ?
#
loop_
_entity_poly.entity_id
_entity_poly.type
_entity_poly.pdbx_seq_one_letter_code
_entity_poly.pdbx_strand_id
1 'polypeptide(L)'
;PDFIVGKRHWAHLESYTDPDPYGAAVLYIYRTVRNPKAPGGAEFIPELVHNRSGVGSHVIATDINKDGAVDIVTSVNRGTFIFWGKKGHWKK
;
A
#
# COMPACT_ATOMS: atom_id res chain seq x y z
N PRO A 1 -11.82 -6.25 -4.99
CA PRO A 1 -10.90 -6.58 -3.89
C PRO A 1 -10.09 -5.33 -3.60
N ASP A 2 -9.76 -5.05 -2.35
CA ASP A 2 -8.89 -3.91 -2.05
C ASP A 2 -7.48 -4.16 -2.58
N PHE A 3 -6.77 -3.09 -2.94
CA PHE A 3 -5.41 -3.18 -3.45
C PHE A 3 -4.44 -2.52 -2.48
N ILE A 4 -3.31 -3.18 -2.24
CA ILE A 4 -2.20 -2.60 -1.50
C ILE A 4 -1.06 -2.42 -2.48
N VAL A 5 -0.68 -1.16 -2.68
CA VAL A 5 0.33 -0.77 -3.67
C VAL A 5 1.14 0.40 -3.12
N GLY A 6 2.23 0.73 -3.80
CA GLY A 6 3.05 1.83 -3.36
C GLY A 6 4.15 2.16 -4.35
N LYS A 7 4.98 3.11 -3.94
CA LYS A 7 6.15 3.55 -4.68
C LYS A 7 7.41 3.10 -3.97
N ARG A 8 8.33 2.52 -4.75
CA ARG A 8 9.68 2.23 -4.29
C ARG A 8 10.55 3.47 -4.47
N HIS A 9 11.26 3.86 -3.42
CA HIS A 9 12.30 4.87 -3.56
C HIS A 9 13.50 4.28 -4.29
N TRP A 10 14.03 4.98 -5.31
CA TRP A 10 15.20 4.51 -6.06
C TRP A 10 15.03 3.08 -6.61
N ALA A 11 13.98 2.84 -7.39
CA ALA A 11 13.64 1.49 -7.84
C ALA A 11 14.73 0.88 -8.74
N HIS A 12 15.36 1.70 -9.58
CA HIS A 12 16.40 1.28 -10.53
C HIS A 12 17.74 2.03 -10.36
N LEU A 13 18.07 2.48 -9.14
CA LEU A 13 19.33 3.18 -8.83
C LEU A 13 19.56 4.42 -9.72
N GLU A 14 20.80 4.65 -10.13
CA GLU A 14 21.28 5.80 -10.91
C GLU A 14 21.01 5.71 -12.41
N SER A 15 20.14 4.82 -12.88
CA SER A 15 19.80 4.76 -14.31
C SER A 15 19.09 6.04 -14.78
N TYR A 16 18.56 6.86 -13.87
CA TYR A 16 17.72 8.04 -14.11
C TYR A 16 16.51 7.77 -15.05
N THR A 17 16.15 6.50 -15.26
CA THR A 17 15.02 6.09 -16.11
C THR A 17 13.70 6.10 -15.37
N ASP A 18 13.73 6.14 -14.03
CA ASP A 18 12.53 6.16 -13.21
C ASP A 18 11.84 7.53 -13.28
N PRO A 19 10.52 7.58 -13.54
CA PRO A 19 9.77 8.79 -13.31
C PRO A 19 9.70 9.06 -11.80
N ASP A 20 10.37 10.14 -11.36
CA ASP A 20 10.39 10.62 -9.98
C ASP A 20 11.09 9.64 -8.98
N PRO A 21 12.38 9.32 -9.11
CA PRO A 21 13.06 8.38 -8.23
C PRO A 21 13.20 8.90 -6.79
N TYR A 22 13.21 10.22 -6.62
CA TYR A 22 13.37 10.92 -5.34
C TYR A 22 12.06 11.22 -4.62
N GLY A 23 10.91 10.99 -5.27
CA GLY A 23 9.60 11.19 -4.68
C GLY A 23 9.35 10.35 -3.42
N ALA A 24 8.26 10.70 -2.74
CA ALA A 24 7.86 10.03 -1.50
C ALA A 24 7.66 8.52 -1.72
N ALA A 25 8.25 7.72 -0.84
CA ALA A 25 8.08 6.28 -0.82
C ALA A 25 6.74 5.95 -0.17
N VAL A 26 5.67 6.04 -0.95
CA VAL A 26 4.30 5.90 -0.47
C VAL A 26 3.86 4.44 -0.40
N LEU A 27 3.07 4.12 0.61
CA LEU A 27 2.26 2.92 0.74
C LEU A 27 0.79 3.34 0.80
N TYR A 28 0.00 2.82 -0.13
CA TYR A 28 -1.42 3.10 -0.25
C TYR A 28 -2.26 1.82 -0.14
N ILE A 29 -3.44 1.96 0.45
CA ILE A 29 -4.56 1.06 0.25
C ILE A 29 -5.54 1.75 -0.71
N TYR A 30 -5.97 1.06 -1.75
CA TYR A 30 -7.09 1.47 -2.59
C TYR A 30 -8.29 0.62 -2.24
N ARG A 31 -9.20 1.18 -1.44
CA ARG A 31 -10.42 0.50 -1.02
C ARG A 31 -11.43 0.48 -2.15
N THR A 32 -11.90 -0.71 -2.49
CA THR A 32 -12.92 -0.91 -3.52
C THR A 32 -14.30 -0.64 -2.97
N VAL A 33 -14.96 0.39 -3.46
CA VAL A 33 -16.38 0.66 -3.21
C VAL A 33 -17.17 0.29 -4.45
N ARG A 34 -18.17 -0.58 -4.32
CA ARG A 34 -19.06 -0.92 -5.43
C ARG A 34 -19.97 0.26 -5.74
N ASN A 35 -19.90 0.76 -6.98
CA ASN A 35 -20.72 1.85 -7.48
C ASN A 35 -21.16 1.50 -8.91
N PRO A 36 -22.42 1.08 -9.14
CA PRO A 36 -22.93 0.74 -10.47
C PRO A 36 -22.88 1.91 -11.47
N LYS A 37 -22.77 3.15 -11.00
CA LYS A 37 -22.69 4.35 -11.85
C LYS A 37 -21.26 4.70 -12.26
N ALA A 38 -20.25 4.12 -11.61
CA ALA A 38 -18.86 4.36 -11.96
C ALA A 38 -18.44 3.49 -13.16
N PRO A 39 -17.52 3.96 -14.03
CA PRO A 39 -16.91 3.11 -15.05
C PRO A 39 -16.33 1.82 -14.44
N GLY A 40 -16.75 0.66 -14.96
CA GLY A 40 -16.32 -0.64 -14.41
C GLY A 40 -17.02 -1.07 -13.11
N GLY A 41 -18.02 -0.31 -12.62
CA GLY A 41 -18.88 -0.71 -11.49
C GLY A 41 -18.25 -0.56 -10.10
N ALA A 42 -17.11 0.12 -9.99
CA ALA A 42 -16.44 0.35 -8.73
C ALA A 42 -15.63 1.65 -8.72
N GLU A 43 -15.45 2.20 -7.52
CA GLU A 43 -14.52 3.28 -7.21
C GLU A 43 -13.40 2.74 -6.32
N PHE A 44 -12.21 3.27 -6.49
CA PHE A 44 -11.04 2.95 -5.67
C PHE A 44 -10.69 4.16 -4.82
N ILE A 45 -11.06 4.12 -3.54
CA ILE A 45 -10.81 5.22 -2.61
C ILE A 45 -9.39 5.05 -2.06
N PRO A 46 -8.45 5.97 -2.37
CA PRO A 46 -7.08 5.88 -1.89
C PRO A 46 -6.99 6.27 -0.41
N GLU A 47 -6.19 5.51 0.34
CA GLU A 47 -5.76 5.83 1.69
C GLU A 47 -4.24 5.71 1.78
N LEU A 48 -3.59 6.81 2.18
CA LEU A 48 -2.16 6.82 2.43
C LEU A 48 -1.87 6.20 3.80
N VAL A 49 -1.27 5.02 3.81
CA VAL A 49 -0.86 4.34 5.06
C VAL A 49 0.40 5.00 5.61
N HIS A 50 1.39 5.24 4.74
CA HIS A 50 2.68 5.81 5.13
C HIS A 50 3.43 6.38 3.92
N ASN A 51 4.15 7.48 4.08
CA ASN A 51 4.82 8.19 2.96
C ASN A 51 6.35 8.09 2.94
N ARG A 52 6.94 7.28 3.83
CA ARG A 52 8.40 7.10 3.91
C ARG A 52 8.88 5.68 3.78
N SER A 53 8.01 4.67 3.90
CA SER A 53 8.38 3.26 3.76
C SER A 53 8.50 2.89 2.28
N GLY A 54 7.40 3.00 1.54
CA GLY A 54 7.27 2.51 0.17
C GLY A 54 6.94 1.02 0.13
N VAL A 55 7.08 0.42 -1.05
CA VAL A 55 6.95 -1.02 -1.25
C VAL A 55 8.14 -1.59 -2.03
N GLY A 56 8.63 -2.75 -1.62
CA GLY A 56 9.62 -3.53 -2.37
C GLY A 56 8.99 -4.52 -3.32
N SER A 57 9.74 -5.57 -3.66
CA SER A 57 9.26 -6.63 -4.57
C SER A 57 8.31 -7.59 -3.85
N HIS A 58 8.32 -7.55 -2.52
CA HIS A 58 7.40 -8.30 -1.68
C HIS A 58 6.63 -7.34 -0.78
N VAL A 59 5.31 -7.43 -0.87
CA VAL A 59 4.35 -6.85 0.07
C VAL A 59 3.30 -7.91 0.35
N ILE A 60 3.00 -8.14 1.62
CA ILE A 60 2.01 -9.13 2.04
C ILE A 60 0.97 -8.47 2.93
N ALA A 61 -0.27 -8.90 2.76
CA ALA A 61 -1.41 -8.52 3.58
C ALA A 61 -1.88 -9.76 4.33
N THR A 62 -1.59 -9.85 5.62
CA THR A 62 -1.95 -11.02 6.43
C THR A 62 -2.00 -10.64 7.90
N ASP A 63 -2.85 -11.31 8.66
CA ASP A 63 -2.91 -11.18 10.12
C ASP A 63 -1.73 -11.97 10.74
N ILE A 64 -0.61 -11.28 11.03
CA ILE A 64 0.61 -11.96 11.52
C ILE A 64 0.58 -12.17 13.03
N ASN A 65 -0.16 -11.33 13.76
CA ASN A 65 -0.27 -11.43 15.22
C ASN A 65 -1.51 -12.22 15.69
N LYS A 66 -2.36 -12.67 14.76
CA LYS A 66 -3.60 -13.43 14.99
C LYS A 66 -4.64 -12.66 15.81
N ASP A 67 -4.64 -11.33 15.71
CA ASP A 67 -5.61 -10.53 16.43
C ASP A 67 -6.94 -10.40 15.67
N GLY A 68 -7.01 -10.79 14.40
CA GLY A 68 -8.19 -10.72 13.54
C GLY A 68 -8.25 -9.44 12.67
N ALA A 69 -7.25 -8.57 12.71
CA ALA A 69 -7.04 -7.48 11.77
C ALA A 69 -5.95 -7.85 10.75
N VAL A 70 -6.09 -7.38 9.51
CA VAL A 70 -5.07 -7.60 8.48
C VAL A 70 -3.93 -6.59 8.68
N ASP A 71 -2.72 -7.10 8.79
CA ASP A 71 -1.49 -6.31 8.82
C ASP A 71 -0.87 -6.19 7.43
N ILE A 72 -0.04 -5.16 7.24
CA ILE A 72 0.77 -5.00 6.03
C ILE A 72 2.24 -5.17 6.40
N VAL A 73 2.92 -6.10 5.73
CA VAL A 73 4.37 -6.23 5.83
C VAL A 73 4.99 -5.90 4.48
N THR A 74 5.99 -5.03 4.51
CA THR A 74 6.76 -4.68 3.31
C THR A 74 8.23 -4.53 3.65
N SER A 75 9.09 -4.91 2.70
CA SER A 75 10.53 -4.73 2.79
C SER A 75 11.01 -3.98 1.57
N VAL A 76 11.86 -2.98 1.75
CA VAL A 76 12.32 -2.06 0.71
C VAL A 76 13.71 -1.54 1.08
N ASN A 77 14.34 -0.73 0.21
CA ASN A 77 15.67 -0.15 0.49
C ASN A 77 15.74 0.71 1.76
N ARG A 78 14.61 1.15 2.31
CA ARG A 78 14.52 1.90 3.57
C ARG A 78 14.33 1.03 4.82
N GLY A 79 14.28 -0.30 4.66
CA GLY A 79 14.11 -1.26 5.75
C GLY A 79 12.87 -2.15 5.59
N THR A 80 12.59 -2.91 6.63
CA THR A 80 11.39 -3.77 6.74
C THR A 80 10.42 -3.15 7.73
N PHE A 81 9.16 -3.02 7.30
CA PHE A 81 8.10 -2.35 8.05
C PHE A 81 6.92 -3.28 8.25
N ILE A 82 6.32 -3.20 9.42
CA ILE A 82 5.02 -3.79 9.74
C ILE A 82 4.07 -2.64 10.06
N PHE A 83 2.90 -2.65 9.41
CA PHE A 83 1.79 -1.76 9.73
C PHE A 83 0.67 -2.59 10.34
N TRP A 84 0.45 -2.40 11.64
CA TRP A 84 -0.54 -3.14 12.41
C TRP A 84 -1.95 -2.71 12.04
N GLY A 85 -2.77 -3.68 11.62
CA GLY A 85 -4.17 -3.48 11.37
C GLY A 85 -4.93 -3.07 12.63
N LYS A 86 -6.04 -2.34 12.45
CA LYS A 86 -6.97 -2.06 13.55
C LYS A 86 -8.33 -2.64 13.22
N LYS A 87 -8.91 -3.39 14.17
CA LYS A 87 -10.29 -3.87 14.04
C LYS A 87 -11.25 -2.71 13.82
N GLY A 88 -12.12 -2.88 12.82
CA GLY A 88 -13.14 -1.88 12.52
C GLY A 88 -12.62 -0.59 11.89
N HIS A 89 -11.37 -0.58 11.39
CA HIS A 89 -10.83 0.54 10.60
C HIS A 89 -11.78 0.94 9.44
N TRP A 90 -12.47 -0.04 8.87
CA TRP A 90 -13.42 0.12 7.77
C TRP A 90 -14.88 -0.07 8.20
N LYS A 91 -15.24 0.32 9.44
CA LYS A 91 -16.66 0.35 9.81
C LYS A 91 -17.40 1.30 8.87
N LYS A 92 -18.52 0.81 8.31
CA LYS A 92 -19.46 1.56 7.49
C LYS A 92 -19.95 2.81 8.21
#